data_AF-A0A345DDE6-F1
#
_entry.id   AF-A0A345DDE6-F1
#
_cell.length_a   1.000
_cell.length_b   1.000
_cell.length_c   1.000
_cell.angle_alpha   90.00
_cell.angle_beta   90.00
_cell.angle_gamma   90.00
#
_symmetry.space_group_name_H-M   'P 1'
#
loop_
_entity.id
_entity.type
_entity.pdbx_description
1 polymer ?
#
loop_
_entity_poly.entity_id
_entity_poly.type
_entity_poly.pdbx_seq_one_letter_code
_entity_poly.pdbx_strand_id
1 'polypeptide(L)' 'MDIKQHPQYNANDFKYLQAKGWTTQEIIQRWDEENKMGKPPCTWDTTFAQAKLQRTCK' A
#
# COMPACT_ATOMS: atom_id res chain seq x y z
N MET A 1 7.25 -11.31 -11.10
CA MET A 1 6.02 -11.45 -10.29
C MET A 1 5.14 -10.29 -10.65
N ASP A 2 3.94 -10.53 -11.18
CA ASP A 2 2.98 -9.46 -11.45
C ASP A 2 2.44 -8.95 -10.11
N ILE A 3 2.54 -7.65 -9.86
CA ILE A 3 2.16 -7.07 -8.57
C ILE A 3 0.67 -7.30 -8.25
N LYS A 4 -0.18 -7.49 -9.26
CA LYS A 4 -1.62 -7.72 -9.11
C LYS A 4 -1.95 -9.13 -8.62
N GLN A 5 -1.00 -10.06 -8.67
CA GLN A 5 -1.14 -11.42 -8.17
C GLN A 5 -0.66 -11.58 -6.72
N HIS A 6 -0.15 -10.52 -6.10
CA HIS A 6 0.31 -10.57 -4.72
C HIS A 6 -0.89 -10.73 -3.75
N PRO A 7 -0.82 -11.58 -2.72
CA PRO A 7 -1.93 -11.78 -1.77
C PRO A 7 -2.29 -10.52 -0.98
N GLN A 8 -1.36 -9.57 -0.87
CA GLN A 8 -1.60 -8.25 -0.30
C GLN A 8 -1.85 -7.13 -1.33
N TYR A 9 -1.99 -7.48 -2.62
CA TYR A 9 -2.23 -6.49 -3.65
C TYR A 9 -3.54 -5.76 -3.40
N ASN A 10 -3.44 -4.44 -3.26
CA ASN A 10 -4.59 -3.55 -3.27
C ASN A 10 -4.33 -2.42 -4.27
N ALA A 11 -5.25 -2.22 -5.21
CA ALA A 11 -5.11 -1.21 -6.26
C ALA A 11 -5.03 0.23 -5.69
N ASN A 12 -5.71 0.51 -4.58
CA ASN A 12 -5.67 1.82 -3.92
C ASN A 12 -4.34 2.01 -3.18
N ASP A 13 -3.85 0.99 -2.48
CA ASP A 13 -2.56 1.01 -1.79
C ASP A 13 -1.40 1.16 -2.79
N PHE A 14 -1.43 0.40 -3.88
CA PHE A 14 -0.45 0.49 -4.95
C PHE A 14 -0.40 1.90 -5.56
N LYS A 15 -1.56 2.48 -5.89
CA LYS A 15 -1.65 3.86 -6.40
C LYS A 15 -1.16 4.87 -5.38
N TYR A 16 -1.47 4.69 -4.10
CA TYR A 16 -1.02 5.57 -3.03
C TYR A 16 0.51 5.55 -2.88
N LEU A 17 1.10 4.35 -2.86
CA LEU A 17 2.55 4.18 -2.75
C LEU A 17 3.27 4.69 -4.00
N GLN A 18 2.74 4.44 -5.20
CA GLN A 18 3.25 5.06 -6.43
C GLN A 18 3.19 6.58 -6.39
N ALA A 19 2.06 7.17 -5.97
CA ALA A 19 1.91 8.62 -5.86
C ALA A 19 2.89 9.24 -4.85
N LYS A 20 3.33 8.45 -3.87
CA LYS A 20 4.33 8.82 -2.87
C LYS A 20 5.77 8.64 -3.36
N GLY A 21 5.97 8.13 -4.57
CA GLY A 21 7.29 7.91 -5.18
C GLY A 21 7.94 6.57 -4.83
N TRP A 22 7.17 5.62 -4.28
CA TRP A 22 7.70 4.28 -3.99
C TRP A 22 7.83 3.49 -5.28
N THR A 23 8.93 2.77 -5.42
CA THR A 23 9.11 1.86 -6.55
C THR A 23 8.30 0.59 -6.35
N THR A 24 7.91 -0.04 -7.45
CA THR A 24 7.19 -1.33 -7.43
C THR A 24 7.92 -2.38 -6.60
N GLN A 25 9.26 -2.39 -6.60
CA GLN A 25 10.06 -3.32 -5.80
C GLN A 25 9.93 -3.07 -4.30
N GLU A 26 9.98 -1.82 -3.84
CA GLU A 26 9.80 -1.46 -2.43
C GLU A 26 8.39 -1.80 -1.94
N ILE A 27 7.39 -1.59 -2.79
CA ILE A 27 5.99 -1.95 -2.50
C ILE A 27 5.86 -3.45 -2.30
N ILE A 28 6.42 -4.26 -3.21
CA ILE A 28 6.40 -5.72 -3.10
C ILE A 28 7.16 -6.18 -1.86
N GLN A 29 8.33 -5.61 -1.58
CA GLN A 29 9.13 -5.99 -0.42
C GLN A 29 8.39 -5.71 0.89
N ARG A 30 7.75 -4.55 0.99
CA ARG A 30 6.90 -4.20 2.14
C ARG A 30 5.73 -5.17 2.28
N TRP A 31 5.06 -5.51 1.18
CA TRP A 31 3.97 -6.47 1.22
C TRP A 31 4.44 -7.89 1.57
N ASP A 32 5.63 -8.30 1.16
CA ASP A 32 6.20 -9.60 1.54
C ASP A 32 6.49 -9.65 3.05
N GLU A 33 7.06 -8.56 3.61
CA GLU A 33 7.30 -8.43 5.05
C GLU A 33 6.00 -8.42 5.86
N GLU A 34 4.98 -7.68 5.42
CA GLU A 34 3.68 -7.67 6.09
C GLU A 34 2.98 -9.03 5.98
N ASN A 35 3.13 -9.73 4.85
CA ASN A 35 2.56 -11.06 4.65
C ASN A 35 3.26 -12.10 5.53
N LYS A 36 4.60 -12.03 5.68
CA LYS A 36 5.37 -12.83 6.63
C LYS A 36 4.99 -12.57 8.08
N MET A 37 4.64 -11.33 8.42
CA MET A 37 4.12 -10.98 9.74
C MET A 37 2.66 -11.42 9.96
N GLY A 38 1.99 -11.98 8.94
CA GLY A 38 0.58 -12.35 9.02
C GLY A 38 -0.37 -11.16 9.11
N LYS A 39 0.08 -9.96 8.71
CA LYS A 39 -0.77 -8.77 8.68
C LYS A 39 -1.66 -8.83 7.44
N PRO A 40 -2.97 -8.55 7.58
CA PRO A 40 -3.85 -8.44 6.43
C PRO A 40 -3.45 -7.23 5.56
N PRO A 41 -3.78 -7.23 4.25
CA PRO A 41 -3.52 -6.10 3.38
C PRO A 41 -4.07 -4.81 3.97
N CYS A 42 -3.28 -3.74 3.91
CA CYS A 42 -3.70 -2.43 4.40
C CYS A 42 -4.83 -1.89 3.50
N THR A 43 -6.07 -2.13 3.90
CA THR A 43 -7.24 -1.55 3.23
C THR A 43 -7.34 -0.08 3.65
N TRP A 44 -6.94 0.83 2.77
CA TRP A 44 -7.14 2.29 2.91
C TRP A 44 -8.62 2.71 2.82
N ASP A 45 -9.53 1.82 3.21
CA ASP A 45 -10.99 1.96 3.09
C ASP A 45 -11.61 2.61 4.34
N THR A 46 -10.85 2.75 5.43
CA THR A 46 -11.32 3.50 6.59
C THR A 46 -11.19 5.00 6.32
N THR A 47 -12.27 5.74 6.60
CA THR A 47 -12.38 7.21 6.55
C THR A 47 -11.20 7.93 7.23
N PHE A 48 -10.53 7.25 8.17
CA PHE A 48 -9.33 7.71 8.87
C PHE A 48 -8.04 7.71 8.02
N ALA A 49 -7.93 6.83 7.03
CA ALA A 49 -6.77 6.71 6.15
C ALA A 49 -6.75 7.84 5.10
N GLN A 50 -7.93 8.24 4.58
CA GLN A 50 -8.09 9.44 3.75
C GLN A 50 -7.78 10.73 4.53
N ALA A 51 -8.17 10.83 5.80
CA ALA A 51 -7.88 12.00 6.63
C ALA A 51 -6.37 12.23 6.85
N LYS A 52 -5.56 11.15 6.82
CA LYS A 52 -4.09 11.24 6.92
C LYS A 52 -3.43 11.64 5.60
N LEU A 53 -4.09 11.35 4.48
CA LEU A 53 -3.68 11.68 3.11
C LEU A 53 -3.83 13.18 2.81
N GLN A 54 -4.84 13.84 3.40
CA GLN A 54 -5.12 15.27 3.18
C GLN A 54 -4.19 16.23 3.94
N ARG A 55 -3.18 15.72 4.67
CA ARG A 55 -2.24 16.52 5.48
C ARG A 55 -0.86 16.77 4.83
N THR A 56 -0.76 16.72 3.50
CA THR A 56 0.48 17.09 2.77
C THR A 56 0.32 18.21 1.73
N CYS A 57 -0.68 19.08 1.90
CA CYS A 57 -0.62 20.43 1.36
C CYS A 57 -0.62 21.44 2.50
N LYS A 58 0.56 21.73 3.04
CA LYS A 58 0.95 23.10 3.39
C LYS A 58 2.46 23.21 3.45
#